data_AF-A0A7V9J0R2-F1
#
_entry.id   AF-A0A7V9J0R2-F1
#
_cell.length_a   1.000
_cell.length_b   1.000
_cell.length_c   1.000
_cell.angle_alpha   90.00
_cell.angle_beta   90.00
_cell.angle_gamma   90.00
#
_symmetry.space_group_name_H-M   'P 1'
#
loop_
_entity.id
_entity.type
_entity.pdbx_description
1 polymer ?
#
loop_
_entity_poly.entity_id
_entity_poly.type
_entity_poly.pdbx_seq_one_letter_code
_entity_poly.pdbx_strand_id
1 'polypeptide(L)'
;MAALAYVLLPVSGLVAFLRGRSARVRLHGLQAVLLGALWPACLYLGSAITPGVTQAVFAVGALVWVAVMGAAAFGVDLWLPGVGGPIARSAGLR
;
A
#
# COMPACT_ATOMS: atom_id res chain seq x y z
N MET A 1 -13.98 -10.27 13.05
CA MET A 1 -14.15 -8.98 12.35
C MET A 1 -12.83 -8.34 11.90
N ALA A 2 -11.70 -8.53 12.59
CA ALA A 2 -10.39 -7.97 12.18
C ALA A 2 -9.88 -8.43 10.80
N ALA A 3 -10.16 -9.68 10.41
CA ALA A 3 -9.72 -10.23 9.12
C ALA A 3 -10.24 -9.44 7.89
N LEU A 4 -11.44 -8.86 7.99
CA LEU A 4 -12.01 -8.05 6.90
C LEU A 4 -11.22 -6.76 6.66
N ALA A 5 -10.72 -6.12 7.72
CA ALA A 5 -9.93 -4.89 7.62
C ALA A 5 -8.64 -5.12 6.82
N TYR A 6 -8.02 -6.30 6.98
CA TYR A 6 -6.81 -6.67 6.25
C TYR A 6 -7.06 -7.00 4.76
N VAL A 7 -8.28 -7.41 4.40
CA VAL A 7 -8.63 -7.75 3.02
C VAL A 7 -9.22 -6.55 2.26
N LEU A 8 -9.88 -5.63 2.95
CA LEU A 8 -10.50 -4.45 2.34
C LEU A 8 -9.49 -3.56 1.63
N LEU A 9 -8.35 -3.28 2.26
CA LEU A 9 -7.33 -2.41 1.69
C LEU A 9 -6.73 -2.98 0.38
N PRO A 10 -6.28 -4.26 0.32
CA PRO A 10 -5.75 -4.80 -0.92
C PRO A 10 -6.83 -5.02 -1.99
N VAL A 11 -8.06 -5.39 -1.63
CA VAL A 11 -9.15 -5.56 -2.62
C VAL A 11 -9.56 -4.22 -3.22
N SER A 12 -9.76 -3.18 -2.39
CA SER A 12 -10.06 -1.83 -2.89
C SER A 12 -8.91 -1.27 -3.73
N GLY A 13 -7.67 -1.53 -3.34
CA GLY A 13 -6.48 -1.20 -4.12
C GLY A 13 -6.44 -1.89 -5.49
N LEU A 14 -6.77 -3.18 -5.52
CA LEU A 14 -6.81 -3.95 -6.77
C LEU A 14 -7.88 -3.41 -7.72
N VAL A 15 -9.07 -3.07 -7.20
CA VAL A 15 -10.13 -2.44 -8.00
C VAL A 15 -9.65 -1.10 -8.56
N ALA A 16 -8.99 -0.26 -7.76
CA ALA A 16 -8.43 1.01 -8.21
C ALA A 16 -7.31 0.83 -9.25
N PHE A 17 -6.47 -0.20 -9.11
CA PHE A 17 -5.41 -0.52 -10.07
C PHE A 17 -5.95 -0.99 -11.44
N LEU A 18 -6.99 -1.83 -11.42
CA LEU A 18 -7.57 -2.42 -12.64
C LEU A 18 -8.58 -1.51 -13.34
N ARG A 19 -9.33 -0.70 -12.58
CA ARG A 19 -10.42 0.16 -13.11
C ARG A 19 -10.10 1.66 -13.08
N GLY A 20 -8.95 2.05 -12.56
CA GLY A 20 -8.52 3.44 -12.49
C GLY A 20 -8.32 4.05 -13.88
N ARG A 21 -8.98 5.18 -14.16
CA ARG A 21 -8.87 5.87 -15.46
C ARG A 21 -7.59 6.70 -15.60
N SER A 22 -6.91 7.01 -14.51
CA SER A 22 -5.63 7.74 -14.52
C SER A 22 -4.51 6.86 -13.96
N ALA A 23 -3.29 7.03 -14.46
CA ALA A 23 -2.13 6.33 -13.93
C ALA A 23 -1.93 6.59 -12.42
N ARG A 24 -2.28 7.80 -11.97
CA ARG A 24 -2.29 8.19 -10.56
C ARG A 24 -3.20 7.28 -9.72
N VAL A 25 -4.45 7.09 -10.14
CA VAL A 25 -5.39 6.20 -9.42
C VAL A 25 -4.88 4.76 -9.42
N ARG A 26 -4.27 4.33 -10.53
CA ARG A 26 -3.68 2.99 -10.60
C ARG A 26 -2.49 2.84 -9.65
N LEU A 27 -1.60 3.82 -9.57
CA LEU A 27 -0.47 3.84 -8.63
C LEU A 27 -0.94 3.78 -7.16
N HIS A 28 -1.95 4.57 -6.80
CA HIS A 28 -2.55 4.51 -5.45
C HIS A 28 -3.19 3.15 -5.18
N GLY A 29 -3.85 2.58 -6.19
CA GLY A 29 -4.38 1.22 -6.10
C GLY A 29 -3.30 0.19 -5.80
N LEU A 30 -2.15 0.27 -6.46
CA LEU A 30 -1.03 -0.63 -6.18
C LEU A 30 -0.41 -0.40 -4.80
N GLN A 31 -0.27 0.84 -4.35
CA GLN A 31 0.19 1.14 -2.98
C GLN A 31 -0.74 0.49 -1.95
N ALA A 32 -2.05 0.57 -2.16
CA ALA A 32 -3.04 -0.06 -1.28
C ALA A 32 -2.97 -1.60 -1.31
N VAL A 33 -2.72 -2.22 -2.48
CA VAL A 33 -2.46 -3.66 -2.60
C VAL A 33 -1.21 -4.06 -1.80
N LEU A 34 -0.10 -3.38 -2.05
CA LEU A 34 1.18 -3.70 -1.43
C LEU A 34 1.13 -3.50 0.09
N LEU A 35 0.65 -2.34 0.54
CA LEU A 35 0.52 -2.06 1.97
C LEU A 35 -0.45 -3.04 2.64
N GLY A 36 -1.58 -3.31 1.98
CA GLY A 36 -2.60 -4.24 2.45
C GLY A 36 -2.14 -5.71 2.55
N ALA A 37 -1.15 -6.12 1.76
CA ALA A 37 -0.59 -7.47 1.78
C ALA A 37 0.69 -7.59 2.64
N LEU A 38 1.64 -6.66 2.48
CA LEU A 38 2.93 -6.69 3.17
C LEU A 38 2.78 -6.41 4.65
N TRP A 39 1.98 -5.40 5.04
CA TRP A 39 1.90 -5.01 6.44
C TRP A 39 1.35 -6.13 7.34
N PRO A 40 0.25 -6.83 6.99
CA PRO A 40 -0.22 -7.97 7.77
C PRO A 40 0.75 -9.14 7.77
N ALA A 41 1.43 -9.40 6.64
CA ALA A 41 2.46 -10.44 6.56
C ALA A 41 3.64 -10.14 7.49
N CYS A 42 4.13 -8.90 7.53
CA CYS A 42 5.18 -8.48 8.45
C CYS A 42 4.74 -8.56 9.91
N LEU A 43 3.48 -8.21 10.24
CA LEU A 43 2.95 -8.36 11.59
C LEU A 43 2.92 -9.82 12.02
N TYR A 44 2.48 -10.71 11.11
CA TYR A 44 2.48 -12.15 11.36
C TYR A 44 3.89 -12.69 11.60
N LEU A 45 4.85 -12.34 10.74
CA LEU A 45 6.25 -12.74 10.90
C LEU A 45 6.88 -12.16 12.18
N GLY A 46 6.59 -10.90 12.50
CA GLY A 46 7.06 -10.24 13.71
C GLY A 46 6.53 -10.89 14.99
N SER A 47 5.30 -11.41 14.95
CA SER A 47 4.68 -12.11 16.08
C SER A 47 5.38 -13.41 16.45
N ALA A 48 6.08 -14.05 15.50
CA ALA A 48 6.88 -15.24 15.74
C ALA A 48 8.25 -14.93 16.38
N ILE A 49 8.68 -13.66 16.39
CA ILE A 49 9.99 -13.24 16.90
C ILE A 49 9.84 -12.74 18.35
N THR A 50 9.20 -11.58 18.53
CA THR A 50 8.90 -11.01 19.85
C THR A 50 7.70 -10.06 19.79
N PRO A 51 7.04 -9.78 20.92
CA PRO A 51 6.02 -8.73 21.00
C PRO A 51 6.53 -7.35 20.59
N GLY A 52 7.78 -7.01 20.96
CA GLY A 52 8.40 -5.72 20.63
C GLY A 52 8.60 -5.52 19.12
N VAL A 53 8.98 -6.57 18.39
CA VAL A 53 9.09 -6.53 16.92
C VAL A 53 7.71 -6.30 16.30
N THR A 54 6.67 -6.97 16.80
CA THR A 54 5.29 -6.78 16.32
C THR A 54 4.81 -5.33 16.52
N GLN A 55 5.09 -4.75 17.69
CA GLN A 55 4.75 -3.35 17.99
C GLN A 55 5.52 -2.38 17.08
N ALA A 56 6.80 -2.62 16.84
CA ALA A 56 7.60 -1.81 15.93
C ALA A 56 7.07 -1.89 14.49
N VAL A 57 6.75 -3.09 13.99
CA VAL A 57 6.15 -3.29 12.67
C VAL A 57 4.80 -2.59 12.55
N PHE A 58 3.98 -2.65 13.61
CA PHE A 58 2.72 -1.91 13.66
C PHE A 58 2.95 -0.40 13.54
N ALA A 59 3.82 0.17 14.38
CA ALA A 59 4.11 1.59 14.37
C ALA A 59 4.66 2.08 13.02
N VAL A 60 5.62 1.34 12.45
CA VAL A 60 6.19 1.66 11.13
C VAL A 60 5.13 1.60 10.04
N GLY A 61 4.33 0.52 9.98
CA GLY A 61 3.29 0.41 8.97
C GLY A 61 2.20 1.50 9.11
N ALA A 62 1.87 1.90 10.33
CA ALA A 62 0.94 3.00 10.58
C ALA A 62 1.49 4.33 10.09
N LEU A 63 2.76 4.62 10.34
CA LEU A 63 3.43 5.82 9.82
C LEU A 63 3.49 5.83 8.29
N VAL A 64 3.81 4.69 7.66
CA VAL A 64 3.79 4.55 6.20
C VAL A 64 2.39 4.81 5.66
N TRP A 65 1.35 4.24 6.28
CA TRP A 65 -0.03 4.46 5.87
C TRP A 65 -0.44 5.93 5.96
N VAL A 66 -0.14 6.60 7.08
CA VAL A 66 -0.42 8.03 7.26
C VAL A 66 0.35 8.88 6.27
N ALA A 67 1.62 8.57 5.99
CA ALA A 67 2.42 9.29 5.00
C ALA A 67 1.84 9.15 3.59
N VAL A 68 1.38 7.95 3.21
CA VAL A 68 0.70 7.71 1.92
C VAL A 68 -0.61 8.49 1.83
N MET A 69 -1.44 8.47 2.87
CA MET A 69 -2.69 9.23 2.91
C MET A 69 -2.44 10.75 2.88
N GLY A 70 -1.45 11.22 3.64
CA GLY A 70 -1.06 12.63 3.65
C GLY A 70 -0.57 13.10 2.29
N ALA A 71 0.36 12.37 1.67
CA ALA A 71 0.85 12.69 0.33
C ALA A 71 -0.30 12.73 -0.70
N ALA A 72 -1.19 11.73 -0.67
CA ALA A 72 -2.37 11.70 -1.53
C ALA A 72 -3.28 12.92 -1.31
N ALA A 73 -3.51 13.32 -0.05
CA ALA A 73 -4.33 14.49 0.28
C ALA A 73 -3.71 15.81 -0.24
N PHE A 74 -2.38 15.91 -0.30
CA PHE A 74 -1.67 17.06 -0.88
C PHE A 74 -1.43 16.93 -2.40
N GLY A 75 -1.98 15.91 -3.06
CA GLY A 75 -1.77 15.67 -4.49
C GLY A 75 -0.34 15.28 -4.86
N VAL A 76 0.46 14.83 -3.89
CA VAL A 76 1.83 14.34 -4.06
C VAL A 76 1.77 12.85 -4.33
N ASP A 77 2.33 12.41 -5.46
CA ASP A 77 2.44 11.00 -5.79
C ASP A 77 3.74 10.43 -5.20
N LEU A 78 3.63 9.63 -4.14
CA LEU A 78 4.77 8.89 -3.59
C LEU A 78 5.10 7.72 -4.52
N TRP A 79 6.13 7.89 -5.35
CA TRP A 79 6.57 6.81 -6.23
C TRP A 79 7.22 5.69 -5.41
N LEU A 80 6.77 4.46 -5.65
CA LEU A 80 7.43 3.28 -5.12
C LEU A 80 8.76 3.08 -5.87
N PRO A 81 9.91 3.01 -5.17
CA PRO A 81 11.18 2.77 -5.82
C PRO A 81 11.15 1.46 -6.62
N GLY A 82 11.52 1.53 -7.90
CA GLY A 82 11.53 0.38 -8.82
C GLY A 82 10.21 0.07 -9.54
N VAL A 83 9.07 0.63 -9.12
CA VAL A 83 7.75 0.31 -9.69
C VAL A 83 7.23 1.39 -10.65
N GLY A 84 7.86 2.57 -10.64
CA GLY A 84 7.43 3.70 -11.46
C GLY A 84 7.56 3.49 -12.98
N GLY A 85 8.70 2.95 -13.41
CA GLY A 85 8.99 2.73 -14.83
C GLY A 85 8.04 1.71 -15.51
N PRO A 86 7.77 0.54 -14.92
CA PRO A 86 6.84 -0.45 -15.48
C PRO A 86 5.38 0.03 -15.47
N ILE A 87 4.94 0.74 -14.42
CA ILE A 87 3.55 1.22 -14.33
C ILE A 87 3.30 2.35 -15.31
N ALA A 88 4.20 3.31 -15.43
CA ALA A 88 4.11 4.36 -16.45
C ALA A 88 4.01 3.76 -17.87
N ARG A 89 4.82 2.73 -18.15
CA ARG A 89 4.77 1.96 -19.41
C ARG A 89 3.43 1.26 -19.62
N SER A 90 2.91 0.57 -18.59
CA SER A 90 1.60 -0.12 -18.64
C SER A 90 0.39 0.82 -18.58
N ALA A 91 0.61 2.11 -18.29
CA ALA A 91 -0.41 3.15 -18.20
C ALA A 91 -0.40 4.09 -19.41
N GLY A 92 0.47 3.86 -20.40
CA GLY A 92 0.54 4.67 -21.63
C GLY A 92 1.06 6.09 -21.41
N LEU A 93 1.67 6.38 -20.25
CA LEU A 93 2.33 7.66 -19.99
C LEU A 93 3.77 7.56 -20.49
N ARG A 94 4.00 8.07 -21.70
CA ARG A 94 5.33 8.47 -22.18
C ARG A 94 5.65 9.87 -21.69
#